data_AF-A0A0U3FX61-F1
#
_entry.id   AF-A0A0U3FX61-F1
#
_cell.length_a   1.000
_cell.length_b   1.000
_cell.length_c   1.000
_cell.angle_alpha   90.00
_cell.angle_beta   90.00
_cell.angle_gamma   90.00
#
_symmetry.space_group_name_H-M   'P 1'
#
loop_
_entity.id
_entity.type
_entity.pdbx_description
1 polymer ?
#
loop_
_entity_poly.entity_id
_entity_poly.type
_entity_poly.pdbx_seq_one_letter_code
_entity_poly.pdbx_strand_id
1 'polypeptide(L)'
;MADAGESTTDRKEKIDRYTGDLATADSKNEVLEAIGNLLGVSAPVGSPSTLDAIAQRYKSQADNAADVQHRVEQVASSGLPSVWVGSTGAKASEVVAAAGRSAEQMAEAFRKASKALHDLSDALTSAQSKDADGREQLRKARTMLGGDDGFFDDMVETDDEEADRKRAQDIAGTGANFLYAAAQEADDAARTAARELNKYAAEARAGHMHTDNISAADRLVLADVGVFGGPQEENELLTAGDLERSGRFMEKMNARDQARFEQMLADAKTPQERAYLVKALAAGYDVDEVGQFRDKIHGKDPYWLQQHLSPIVTAGDSKVDEGLNPDGSNRNTDYQWFGDEKWSQEGNTCVPSSTVTARAMVDPLYALELTGGPSGQENDPDAFRHRLHDEQLRLHEEGDGDYLHWWSDVPDGMDSDGQNEIANDEISPHTGSKYEYEQVRGADERRDVLPDIEKSVAEGKPVPFEVEGHEKDGSRVGHQMMVIGQEGDMLEIYNPWGQTTWVSEDDFVNGHMDKASDSRMPDAYAVHLPADR
;
A
#
# COMPACT_ATOMS: atom_id res chain seq x y z
N MET A 1 11.45 4.74 -23.74
CA MET A 1 10.05 4.58 -23.32
C MET A 1 9.36 3.87 -24.47
N ALA A 2 9.05 2.58 -24.31
CA ALA A 2 8.12 1.94 -25.24
C ALA A 2 6.79 2.70 -25.12
N ASP A 3 6.07 2.90 -26.23
CA ASP A 3 4.69 3.42 -26.18
C ASP A 3 3.96 2.64 -25.08
N ALA A 4 3.60 3.33 -24.00
CA ALA A 4 2.68 2.76 -23.03
C ALA A 4 1.40 2.51 -23.85
N GLY A 5 1.10 1.24 -24.10
CA GLY A 5 -0.12 0.87 -24.81
C GLY A 5 -1.34 1.47 -24.10
N GLU A 6 -2.47 1.48 -24.80
CA GLU A 6 -3.77 1.81 -24.21
C GLU A 6 -3.93 1.15 -22.82
N SER A 7 -4.23 1.95 -21.80
CA SER A 7 -4.46 1.46 -20.43
C SER A 7 -5.62 0.47 -20.44
N THR A 8 -5.62 -0.46 -19.48
CA THR A 8 -6.70 -1.44 -19.33
C THR A 8 -8.03 -0.78 -18.97
N THR A 9 -8.01 0.29 -18.17
CA THR A 9 -9.18 1.13 -17.86
C THR A 9 -9.74 1.78 -19.13
N ASP A 10 -8.90 2.47 -19.91
CA ASP A 10 -9.28 3.08 -21.19
C ASP A 10 -9.90 2.05 -22.14
N ARG A 11 -9.37 0.81 -22.13
CA ARG A 11 -9.87 -0.29 -22.95
C ARG A 11 -11.29 -0.68 -22.54
N LYS A 12 -11.54 -0.88 -21.24
CA LYS A 12 -12.87 -1.23 -20.71
C LYS A 12 -13.89 -0.13 -21.02
N GLU A 13 -13.53 1.13 -20.77
CA GLU A 13 -14.40 2.28 -21.06
C GLU A 13 -14.78 2.36 -22.54
N LYS A 14 -13.84 2.13 -23.45
CA LYS A 14 -14.12 2.10 -24.89
C LYS A 14 -15.05 0.95 -25.26
N ILE A 15 -14.81 -0.24 -24.72
CA ILE A 15 -15.68 -1.41 -24.98
C ILE A 15 -17.09 -1.13 -24.48
N ASP A 16 -17.25 -0.61 -23.26
CA ASP A 16 -18.56 -0.28 -22.70
C ASP A 16 -19.29 0.77 -23.53
N ARG A 17 -18.60 1.86 -23.91
CA ARG A 17 -19.16 2.88 -24.79
C ARG A 17 -19.65 2.29 -26.10
N TYR A 18 -18.80 1.53 -26.80
CA TYR A 18 -19.18 0.96 -28.10
C TYR A 18 -20.21 -0.16 -28.00
N THR A 19 -20.30 -0.84 -26.84
CA THR A 19 -21.39 -1.78 -26.53
C THR A 19 -22.70 -1.03 -26.32
N GLY A 20 -22.66 0.14 -25.68
CA GLY A 20 -23.79 1.06 -25.57
C GLY A 20 -24.27 1.54 -26.94
N ASP A 21 -23.34 2.02 -27.78
CA ASP A 21 -23.63 2.44 -29.16
C ASP A 21 -24.27 1.30 -29.96
N LEU A 22 -23.71 0.08 -29.84
CA LEU A 22 -24.25 -1.13 -30.46
C LEU A 22 -25.68 -1.42 -29.98
N ALA A 23 -25.98 -1.27 -28.69
CA ALA A 23 -27.29 -1.55 -28.12
C ALA A 23 -28.36 -0.53 -28.56
N THR A 24 -27.98 0.73 -28.77
CA THR A 24 -28.88 1.80 -29.22
C THR A 24 -28.96 1.96 -30.73
N ALA A 25 -28.19 1.19 -31.49
CA ALA A 25 -28.16 1.28 -32.94
C ALA A 25 -29.51 0.89 -33.56
N ASP A 26 -30.09 1.83 -34.31
CA ASP A 26 -31.40 1.69 -34.95
C ASP A 26 -31.28 1.46 -36.47
N SER A 27 -30.08 1.56 -37.03
CA SER A 27 -29.79 1.26 -38.43
C SER A 27 -28.66 0.25 -38.61
N LYS A 28 -28.62 -0.40 -39.77
CA LYS A 28 -27.53 -1.30 -40.17
C LYS A 28 -26.16 -0.61 -40.09
N ASN A 29 -26.07 0.64 -40.55
CA ASN A 29 -24.79 1.36 -40.61
C ASN A 29 -24.27 1.70 -39.22
N GLU A 30 -25.16 2.03 -38.27
CA GLU A 30 -24.78 2.22 -36.86
C GLU A 30 -24.29 0.92 -36.22
N VAL A 31 -24.92 -0.23 -36.53
CA VAL A 31 -24.44 -1.55 -36.06
C VAL A 31 -23.05 -1.86 -36.65
N LEU A 32 -22.85 -1.61 -37.95
CA LEU A 32 -21.55 -1.81 -38.62
C LEU A 32 -20.47 -0.89 -38.06
N GLU A 33 -20.79 0.36 -37.77
CA GLU A 33 -19.89 1.33 -37.13
C GLU A 33 -19.50 0.88 -35.73
N ALA A 34 -20.46 0.50 -34.89
CA ALA A 34 -20.20 0.01 -33.54
C ALA A 34 -19.34 -1.27 -33.54
N ILE A 35 -19.63 -2.23 -34.43
CA ILE A 35 -18.78 -3.41 -34.64
C ILE A 35 -17.37 -3.02 -35.08
N GLY A 36 -17.24 -2.05 -35.99
CA GLY A 36 -15.96 -1.52 -36.45
C GLY A 36 -15.13 -0.93 -35.31
N ASN A 37 -15.78 -0.13 -34.46
CA ASN A 37 -15.19 0.48 -33.27
C ASN A 37 -14.74 -0.57 -32.26
N LEU A 38 -15.58 -1.56 -31.95
CA LEU A 38 -15.23 -2.69 -31.07
C LEU A 38 -14.03 -3.49 -31.60
N LEU A 39 -14.01 -3.79 -32.91
CA LEU A 39 -12.87 -4.47 -33.55
C LEU A 39 -11.60 -3.61 -33.55
N GLY A 40 -11.73 -2.29 -33.45
CA GLY A 40 -10.63 -1.34 -33.36
C GLY A 40 -9.99 -1.23 -31.98
N VAL A 41 -10.67 -1.70 -30.93
CA VAL A 41 -10.10 -1.75 -29.56
C VAL A 41 -8.94 -2.75 -29.52
N SER A 42 -7.86 -2.41 -28.83
CA SER A 42 -6.66 -3.25 -28.71
C SER A 42 -6.97 -4.54 -27.95
N ALA A 43 -6.39 -5.67 -28.38
CA ALA A 43 -6.50 -6.92 -27.63
C ALA A 43 -5.65 -6.89 -26.34
N PRO A 44 -5.94 -7.75 -25.34
CA PRO A 44 -5.08 -7.92 -24.17
C PRO A 44 -3.62 -8.23 -24.55
N VAL A 45 -2.70 -7.39 -24.08
CA VAL A 45 -1.26 -7.50 -24.35
C VAL A 45 -0.57 -8.38 -23.31
N GLY A 46 0.61 -8.91 -23.65
CA GLY A 46 1.40 -9.75 -22.75
C GLY A 46 1.83 -11.07 -23.41
N SER A 47 2.85 -11.71 -22.82
CA SER A 47 3.38 -12.98 -23.30
C SER A 47 3.29 -14.03 -22.18
N PRO A 48 2.27 -14.90 -22.20
CA PRO A 48 2.13 -15.98 -21.21
C PRO A 48 3.38 -16.86 -21.12
N SER A 49 3.97 -17.22 -22.27
CA SER A 49 5.20 -18.02 -22.29
C SER A 49 6.41 -17.34 -21.65
N THR A 50 6.49 -16.00 -21.71
CA THR A 50 7.54 -15.25 -21.01
C THR A 50 7.30 -15.26 -19.51
N LEU A 51 6.05 -15.07 -19.08
CA LEU A 51 5.66 -15.11 -17.67
C LEU A 51 5.93 -16.50 -17.06
N ASP A 52 5.57 -17.59 -17.75
CA ASP A 52 5.87 -18.95 -17.33
C ASP A 52 7.37 -19.20 -17.17
N ALA A 53 8.19 -18.69 -18.09
CA ALA A 53 9.63 -18.82 -18.01
C ALA A 53 10.22 -18.07 -16.80
N ILE A 54 9.71 -16.88 -16.50
CA ILE A 54 10.11 -16.11 -15.31
C ILE A 54 9.64 -16.82 -14.03
N ALA A 55 8.39 -17.29 -14.00
CA ALA A 55 7.83 -18.04 -12.88
C ALA A 55 8.69 -19.28 -12.55
N GLN A 56 9.06 -20.09 -13.56
CA GLN A 56 9.95 -21.23 -13.37
C GLN A 56 11.33 -20.83 -12.82
N ARG A 57 11.85 -19.67 -13.24
CA ARG A 57 13.11 -19.14 -12.72
C ARG A 57 12.99 -18.80 -11.24
N TYR A 58 11.90 -18.15 -10.83
CA TYR A 58 11.64 -17.80 -9.42
C TYR A 58 11.49 -19.06 -8.56
N LYS A 59 10.73 -20.05 -9.04
CA LYS A 59 10.63 -21.36 -8.38
C LYS A 59 12.02 -22.00 -8.15
N SER A 60 12.88 -21.94 -9.17
CA SER A 60 14.25 -22.47 -9.04
C SER A 60 15.10 -21.70 -8.02
N GLN A 61 14.88 -20.38 -7.87
CA GLN A 61 15.55 -19.58 -6.84
C GLN A 61 15.02 -19.89 -5.44
N ALA A 62 13.72 -20.17 -5.29
CA ALA A 62 13.15 -20.60 -4.02
C ALA A 62 13.80 -21.89 -3.50
N ASP A 63 14.07 -22.85 -4.38
CA ASP A 63 14.75 -24.09 -4.01
C ASP A 63 16.19 -23.83 -3.54
N ASN A 64 16.90 -22.89 -4.16
CA ASN A 64 18.24 -22.47 -3.71
C ASN A 64 18.18 -21.76 -2.35
N ALA A 65 17.21 -20.87 -2.13
CA ALA A 65 17.03 -20.18 -0.85
C ALA A 65 16.69 -21.16 0.28
N ALA A 66 15.87 -22.18 0.01
CA ALA A 66 15.56 -23.23 0.96
C ALA A 66 16.78 -24.10 1.32
N ASP A 67 17.69 -24.37 0.37
CA ASP A 67 18.97 -25.01 0.67
C ASP A 67 19.83 -24.15 1.60
N VAL A 68 19.89 -22.83 1.37
CA VAL A 68 20.60 -21.89 2.24
C VAL A 68 20.00 -21.91 3.65
N GLN A 69 18.68 -21.81 3.78
CA GLN A 69 17.98 -21.91 5.07
C GLN A 69 18.39 -23.19 5.81
N HIS A 70 18.29 -24.35 5.15
CA HIS A 70 18.64 -25.64 5.75
C HIS A 70 20.09 -25.66 6.26
N ARG A 71 21.02 -25.10 5.49
CA ARG A 71 22.45 -25.02 5.88
C ARG A 71 22.67 -24.08 7.06
N VAL A 72 21.94 -22.97 7.15
CA VAL A 72 22.01 -22.04 8.28
C VAL A 72 21.45 -22.70 9.55
N GLU A 73 20.32 -23.40 9.47
CA GLU A 73 19.72 -24.16 10.58
C GLU A 73 20.66 -25.26 11.12
N GLN A 74 21.43 -25.90 10.24
CA GLN A 74 22.46 -26.86 10.65
C GLN A 74 23.57 -26.18 11.47
N VAL A 75 24.02 -24.98 11.07
CA VAL A 75 25.01 -24.20 11.83
C VAL A 75 24.45 -23.78 13.19
N ALA A 76 23.18 -23.34 13.22
CA ALA A 76 22.49 -22.93 14.45
C ALA A 76 22.40 -24.09 15.46
N SER A 77 22.04 -25.28 14.99
CA SER A 77 21.78 -26.44 15.84
C SER A 77 23.04 -27.19 16.30
N SER A 78 24.12 -27.16 15.51
CA SER A 78 25.30 -28.00 15.76
C SER A 78 26.60 -27.23 16.00
N GLY A 79 26.74 -26.03 15.40
CA GLY A 79 28.02 -25.33 15.29
C GLY A 79 28.25 -24.26 16.36
N LEU A 80 27.27 -23.41 16.65
CA LEU A 80 27.46 -22.25 17.54
C LEU A 80 27.41 -22.57 19.05
N PRO A 81 26.41 -23.32 19.57
CA PRO A 81 26.25 -23.52 21.02
C PRO A 81 27.38 -24.31 21.70
N SER A 82 28.19 -25.03 20.92
CA SER A 82 29.22 -25.94 21.44
C SER A 82 30.62 -25.32 21.56
N VAL A 83 30.88 -24.17 20.93
CA VAL A 83 32.23 -23.56 20.86
C VAL A 83 32.29 -22.08 21.25
N TRP A 84 31.19 -21.32 21.20
CA TRP A 84 31.18 -19.87 21.46
C TRP A 84 30.31 -19.56 22.69
N VAL A 85 30.92 -19.07 23.78
CA VAL A 85 30.23 -18.77 25.05
C VAL A 85 30.30 -17.27 25.35
N GLY A 86 29.28 -16.74 26.02
CA GLY A 86 29.20 -15.33 26.42
C GLY A 86 28.60 -14.43 25.33
N SER A 87 28.92 -13.14 25.37
CA SER A 87 28.33 -12.12 24.49
C SER A 87 28.62 -12.36 23.00
N THR A 88 29.79 -12.90 22.67
CA THR A 88 30.13 -13.25 21.29
C THR A 88 29.26 -14.41 20.76
N GLY A 89 28.97 -15.40 21.60
CA GLY A 89 28.04 -16.48 21.25
C GLY A 89 26.61 -15.97 21.06
N ALA A 90 26.16 -15.04 21.90
CA ALA A 90 24.84 -14.42 21.76
C ALA A 90 24.69 -13.67 20.42
N LYS A 91 25.65 -12.80 20.07
CA LYS A 91 25.63 -12.06 18.79
C LYS A 91 25.72 -12.99 17.58
N ALA A 92 26.52 -14.07 17.66
CA ALA A 92 26.60 -15.03 16.57
C ALA A 92 25.28 -15.80 16.37
N SER A 93 24.60 -16.17 17.46
CA SER A 93 23.28 -16.81 17.40
C SER A 93 22.20 -15.87 16.84
N GLU A 94 22.25 -14.58 17.18
CA GLU A 94 21.37 -13.55 16.62
C GLU A 94 21.51 -13.47 15.10
N VAL A 95 22.74 -13.36 14.59
CA VAL A 95 23.02 -13.32 13.15
C VAL A 95 22.57 -14.60 12.43
N VAL A 96 22.83 -15.77 13.02
CA VAL A 96 22.41 -17.05 12.41
C VAL A 96 20.89 -17.21 12.42
N ALA A 97 20.21 -16.75 13.47
CA ALA A 97 18.75 -16.75 13.51
C ALA A 97 18.15 -15.81 12.45
N ALA A 98 18.68 -14.59 12.33
CA ALA A 98 18.26 -13.64 11.29
C ALA A 98 18.56 -14.17 9.87
N ALA A 99 19.69 -14.85 9.66
CA ALA A 99 20.00 -15.52 8.40
C ALA A 99 19.04 -16.65 8.05
N GLY A 100 18.62 -17.44 9.05
CA GLY A 100 17.65 -18.51 8.86
C GLY A 100 16.30 -17.95 8.42
N ARG A 101 15.78 -16.97 9.17
CA ARG A 101 14.51 -16.29 8.86
C ARG A 101 14.53 -15.58 7.52
N SER A 102 15.59 -14.83 7.22
CA SER A 102 15.70 -14.14 5.93
C SER A 102 15.77 -15.10 4.75
N ALA A 103 16.45 -16.25 4.90
CA ALA A 103 16.46 -17.29 3.86
C ALA A 103 15.09 -17.96 3.69
N GLU A 104 14.36 -18.19 4.79
CA GLU A 104 12.99 -18.69 4.78
C GLU A 104 12.04 -17.72 4.08
N GLN A 105 12.03 -16.44 4.49
CA GLN A 105 11.24 -15.36 3.88
C GLN A 105 11.56 -15.23 2.38
N MET A 106 12.84 -15.27 2.00
CA MET A 106 13.25 -15.24 0.60
C MET A 106 12.72 -16.44 -0.20
N ALA A 107 12.77 -17.65 0.38
CA ALA A 107 12.24 -18.85 -0.27
C ALA A 107 10.72 -18.76 -0.43
N GLU A 108 10.01 -18.24 0.58
CA GLU A 108 8.57 -18.02 0.53
C GLU A 108 8.18 -16.98 -0.51
N ALA A 109 8.82 -15.80 -0.49
CA ALA A 109 8.64 -14.73 -1.46
C ALA A 109 8.84 -15.24 -2.90
N PHE A 110 9.91 -15.98 -3.19
CA PHE A 110 10.12 -16.55 -4.54
C PHE A 110 9.05 -17.56 -4.94
N ARG A 111 8.54 -18.38 -4.01
CA ARG A 111 7.44 -19.33 -4.30
C ARG A 111 6.15 -18.59 -4.59
N LYS A 112 5.79 -17.62 -3.76
CA LYS A 112 4.56 -16.84 -3.92
C LYS A 112 4.61 -15.97 -5.18
N ALA A 113 5.74 -15.31 -5.45
CA ALA A 113 5.96 -14.58 -6.70
C ALA A 113 5.91 -15.50 -7.94
N SER A 114 6.48 -16.70 -7.88
CA SER A 114 6.34 -17.70 -8.96
C SER A 114 4.87 -18.09 -9.18
N LYS A 115 4.08 -18.23 -8.12
CA LYS A 115 2.65 -18.53 -8.22
C LYS A 115 1.90 -17.37 -8.87
N ALA A 116 2.09 -16.13 -8.40
CA ALA A 116 1.45 -14.94 -8.97
C ALA A 116 1.72 -14.79 -10.48
N LEU A 117 2.96 -15.06 -10.92
CA LEU A 117 3.32 -15.02 -12.34
C LEU A 117 2.66 -16.14 -13.17
N HIS A 118 2.49 -17.34 -12.62
CA HIS A 118 1.75 -18.41 -13.28
C HIS A 118 0.25 -18.08 -13.36
N ASP A 119 -0.34 -17.58 -12.27
CA ASP A 119 -1.75 -17.18 -12.25
C ASP A 119 -2.01 -16.06 -13.29
N LEU A 120 -1.09 -15.09 -13.42
CA LEU A 120 -1.14 -14.06 -14.47
C LEU A 120 -1.00 -14.66 -15.88
N SER A 121 -0.10 -15.63 -16.08
CA SER A 121 0.09 -16.32 -17.36
C SER A 121 -1.19 -17.04 -17.81
N ASP A 122 -1.82 -17.76 -16.88
CA ASP A 122 -3.07 -18.49 -17.12
C ASP A 122 -4.22 -17.53 -17.43
N ALA A 123 -4.35 -16.45 -16.65
CA ALA A 123 -5.37 -15.42 -16.86
C ALA A 123 -5.18 -14.70 -18.20
N LEU A 124 -3.96 -14.34 -18.59
CA LEU A 124 -3.69 -13.74 -19.90
C LEU A 124 -3.98 -14.69 -21.05
N THR A 125 -3.68 -15.98 -20.90
CA THR A 125 -4.03 -16.99 -21.90
C THR A 125 -5.54 -17.09 -22.09
N SER A 126 -6.28 -17.14 -20.98
CA SER A 126 -7.75 -17.14 -20.95
C SER A 126 -8.33 -15.87 -21.60
N ALA A 127 -7.84 -14.69 -21.18
CA ALA A 127 -8.26 -13.41 -21.70
C ALA A 127 -8.00 -13.27 -23.21
N GLN A 128 -6.81 -13.66 -23.69
CA GLN A 128 -6.48 -13.63 -25.12
C GLN A 128 -7.36 -14.59 -25.93
N SER A 129 -7.72 -15.75 -25.39
CA SER A 129 -8.67 -16.67 -26.03
C SER A 129 -10.08 -16.07 -26.10
N LYS A 130 -10.57 -15.48 -25.01
CA LYS A 130 -11.89 -14.82 -24.97
C LYS A 130 -11.98 -13.63 -25.92
N ASP A 131 -10.94 -12.80 -25.98
CA ASP A 131 -10.87 -11.69 -26.96
C ASP A 131 -10.93 -12.23 -28.40
N ALA A 132 -10.19 -13.31 -28.71
CA ALA A 132 -10.22 -13.93 -30.02
C ALA A 132 -11.62 -14.44 -30.39
N ASP A 133 -12.31 -15.13 -29.47
CA ASP A 133 -13.68 -15.61 -29.64
C ASP A 133 -14.67 -14.45 -29.83
N GLY A 134 -14.52 -13.37 -29.05
CA GLY A 134 -15.31 -12.15 -29.18
C GLY A 134 -15.16 -11.49 -30.54
N ARG A 135 -13.92 -11.37 -31.03
CA ARG A 135 -13.64 -10.86 -32.38
C ARG A 135 -14.18 -11.77 -33.47
N GLU A 136 -14.24 -13.08 -33.27
CA GLU A 136 -14.90 -13.99 -34.22
C GLU A 136 -16.41 -13.70 -34.31
N GLN A 137 -17.09 -13.52 -33.17
CA GLN A 137 -18.51 -13.15 -33.15
C GLN A 137 -18.75 -11.80 -33.86
N LEU A 138 -17.93 -10.78 -33.58
CA LEU A 138 -18.04 -9.47 -34.22
C LEU A 138 -17.85 -9.56 -35.75
N ARG A 139 -16.87 -10.33 -36.23
CA ARG A 139 -16.67 -10.55 -37.67
C ARG A 139 -17.82 -11.33 -38.31
N LYS A 140 -18.41 -12.29 -37.59
CA LYS A 140 -19.59 -13.03 -38.03
C LYS A 140 -20.81 -12.12 -38.16
N ALA A 141 -21.06 -11.27 -37.17
CA ALA A 141 -22.12 -10.26 -37.23
C ALA A 141 -21.92 -9.29 -38.40
N ARG A 142 -20.70 -8.77 -38.59
CA ARG A 142 -20.35 -7.93 -39.74
C ARG A 142 -20.59 -8.62 -41.08
N THR A 143 -20.24 -9.90 -41.19
CA THR A 143 -20.45 -10.68 -42.42
C THR A 143 -21.94 -10.90 -42.70
N MET A 144 -22.77 -11.05 -41.68
CA MET A 144 -24.22 -11.20 -41.81
C MET A 144 -24.88 -9.94 -42.40
N LEU A 145 -24.39 -8.75 -42.03
CA LEU A 145 -24.91 -7.47 -42.50
C LEU A 145 -24.44 -7.07 -43.92
N GLY A 146 -23.36 -7.68 -44.42
CA GLY A 146 -22.73 -7.31 -45.69
C GLY A 146 -21.87 -6.03 -45.60
N GLY A 147 -21.60 -5.39 -46.75
CA GLY A 147 -20.89 -4.10 -46.81
C GLY A 147 -21.84 -2.89 -46.72
N ASP A 148 -21.26 -1.70 -46.61
CA ASP A 148 -22.00 -0.42 -46.56
C ASP A 148 -22.85 -0.20 -47.82
N ASP A 149 -22.33 -0.62 -48.99
CA ASP A 149 -22.96 -0.43 -50.31
C ASP A 149 -23.72 -1.68 -50.81
N GLY A 150 -24.71 -2.18 -50.05
CA GLY A 150 -25.46 -3.37 -50.50
C GLY A 150 -26.75 -3.73 -49.74
N PHE A 151 -27.73 -4.16 -50.55
CA PHE A 151 -29.06 -4.77 -50.29
C PHE A 151 -30.06 -3.99 -49.41
N PHE A 152 -29.62 -3.18 -48.45
CA PHE A 152 -30.47 -2.46 -47.47
C PHE A 152 -30.75 -0.99 -47.85
N ASP A 153 -30.66 -0.63 -49.12
CA ASP A 153 -30.73 0.77 -49.62
C ASP A 153 -32.14 1.25 -50.01
N ASP A 154 -33.18 0.42 -49.82
CA ASP A 154 -34.56 0.88 -50.03
C ASP A 154 -34.99 1.78 -48.84
N MET A 155 -35.77 2.83 -49.12
CA MET A 155 -36.19 3.85 -48.14
C MET A 155 -36.95 3.32 -46.89
N VAL A 156 -37.21 2.01 -46.81
CA VAL A 156 -37.92 1.33 -45.73
C VAL A 156 -37.28 -0.05 -45.52
N GLU A 157 -36.74 -0.32 -44.32
CA GLU A 157 -36.26 -1.63 -43.87
C GLU A 157 -37.41 -2.64 -43.92
N THR A 158 -37.22 -3.79 -44.55
CA THR A 158 -38.20 -4.88 -44.56
C THR A 158 -38.16 -5.66 -43.23
N ASP A 159 -39.26 -6.34 -42.87
CA ASP A 159 -39.32 -7.16 -41.64
C ASP A 159 -38.18 -8.21 -41.55
N ASP A 160 -37.76 -8.76 -42.69
CA ASP A 160 -36.65 -9.72 -42.79
C ASP A 160 -35.28 -9.05 -42.55
N GLU A 161 -35.11 -7.83 -43.07
CA GLU A 161 -33.90 -7.02 -42.88
C GLU A 161 -33.73 -6.54 -41.43
N GLU A 162 -34.83 -6.13 -40.79
CA GLU A 162 -34.86 -5.79 -39.36
C GLU A 162 -34.51 -7.02 -38.50
N ALA A 163 -35.01 -8.20 -38.87
CA ALA A 163 -34.72 -9.45 -38.17
C ALA A 163 -33.23 -9.85 -38.29
N ASP A 164 -32.62 -9.68 -39.46
CA ASP A 164 -31.20 -9.93 -39.67
C ASP A 164 -30.32 -8.90 -38.96
N ARG A 165 -30.72 -7.62 -38.93
CA ARG A 165 -30.05 -6.57 -38.16
C ARG A 165 -30.02 -6.90 -36.67
N LYS A 166 -31.18 -7.21 -36.08
CA LYS A 166 -31.28 -7.56 -34.65
C LYS A 166 -30.46 -8.82 -34.32
N ARG A 167 -30.46 -9.82 -35.21
CA ARG A 167 -29.64 -11.01 -35.03
C ARG A 167 -28.14 -10.70 -35.06
N ALA A 168 -27.70 -9.84 -35.99
CA ALA A 168 -26.32 -9.40 -36.03
C ALA A 168 -25.95 -8.59 -34.77
N GLN A 169 -26.85 -7.74 -34.29
CA GLN A 169 -26.71 -6.97 -33.06
C GLN A 169 -26.55 -7.89 -31.84
N ASP A 170 -27.37 -8.94 -31.69
CA ASP A 170 -27.25 -9.93 -30.61
C ASP A 170 -25.92 -10.70 -30.64
N ILE A 171 -25.49 -11.13 -31.83
CA ILE A 171 -24.19 -11.81 -32.02
C ILE A 171 -23.05 -10.85 -31.67
N ALA A 172 -23.12 -9.61 -32.15
CA ALA A 172 -22.13 -8.60 -31.85
C ALA A 172 -22.09 -8.26 -30.36
N GLY A 173 -23.24 -8.20 -29.69
CA GLY A 173 -23.33 -7.97 -28.24
C GLY A 173 -22.69 -9.11 -27.45
N THR A 174 -22.87 -10.36 -27.88
CA THR A 174 -22.13 -11.50 -27.32
C THR A 174 -20.63 -11.34 -27.51
N GLY A 175 -20.20 -10.89 -28.70
CA GLY A 175 -18.79 -10.60 -28.98
C GLY A 175 -18.22 -9.50 -28.11
N ALA A 176 -18.96 -8.40 -27.94
CA ALA A 176 -18.59 -7.27 -27.10
C ALA A 176 -18.43 -7.68 -25.62
N ASN A 177 -19.36 -8.49 -25.10
CA ASN A 177 -19.26 -9.05 -23.75
C ASN A 177 -17.99 -9.91 -23.56
N PHE A 178 -17.58 -10.67 -24.58
CA PHE A 178 -16.31 -11.40 -24.53
C PHE A 178 -15.10 -10.48 -24.55
N LEU A 179 -15.11 -9.39 -25.32
CA LEU A 179 -14.04 -8.40 -25.28
C LEU A 179 -13.94 -7.76 -23.88
N TYR A 180 -15.08 -7.40 -23.29
CA TYR A 180 -15.13 -6.80 -21.95
C TYR A 180 -14.58 -7.77 -20.90
N ALA A 181 -15.07 -9.02 -20.88
CA ALA A 181 -14.62 -10.03 -19.93
C ALA A 181 -13.12 -10.34 -20.07
N ALA A 182 -12.60 -10.36 -21.31
CA ALA A 182 -11.17 -10.51 -21.57
C ALA A 182 -10.36 -9.32 -21.04
N ALA A 183 -10.83 -8.09 -21.25
CA ALA A 183 -10.16 -6.89 -20.74
C ALA A 183 -10.14 -6.87 -19.22
N GLN A 184 -11.26 -7.20 -18.57
CA GLN A 184 -11.37 -7.28 -17.12
C GLN A 184 -10.47 -8.36 -16.51
N GLU A 185 -10.50 -9.59 -17.03
CA GLU A 185 -9.69 -10.69 -16.49
C GLU A 185 -8.19 -10.42 -16.60
N ALA A 186 -7.74 -9.82 -17.72
CA ALA A 186 -6.35 -9.44 -17.87
C ALA A 186 -5.93 -8.32 -16.90
N ASP A 187 -6.81 -7.36 -16.64
CA ASP A 187 -6.57 -6.25 -15.71
C ASP A 187 -6.50 -6.73 -14.26
N ASP A 188 -7.52 -7.46 -13.80
CA ASP A 188 -7.62 -7.97 -12.44
C ASP A 188 -6.40 -8.85 -12.09
N ALA A 189 -5.99 -9.71 -13.03
CA ALA A 189 -4.82 -10.57 -12.85
C ALA A 189 -3.50 -9.79 -12.86
N ALA A 190 -3.37 -8.76 -13.71
CA ALA A 190 -2.17 -7.93 -13.77
C ALA A 190 -1.99 -7.12 -12.48
N ARG A 191 -3.08 -6.55 -11.94
CA ARG A 191 -3.07 -5.82 -10.66
C ARG A 191 -2.73 -6.73 -9.49
N THR A 192 -3.40 -7.88 -9.40
CA THR A 192 -3.08 -8.91 -8.41
C THR A 192 -1.60 -9.27 -8.46
N ALA A 193 -1.05 -9.55 -9.65
CA ALA A 193 0.36 -9.87 -9.79
C ALA A 193 1.28 -8.69 -9.41
N ALA A 194 0.92 -7.45 -9.76
CA ALA A 194 1.70 -6.27 -9.41
C ALA A 194 1.75 -6.07 -7.89
N ARG A 195 0.60 -6.12 -7.20
CA ARG A 195 0.50 -6.05 -5.74
C ARG A 195 1.40 -7.06 -5.05
N GLU A 196 1.20 -8.33 -5.38
CA GLU A 196 1.94 -9.45 -4.77
C GLU A 196 3.45 -9.31 -5.02
N LEU A 197 3.86 -8.99 -6.26
CA LEU A 197 5.27 -8.83 -6.60
C LEU A 197 5.91 -7.61 -5.91
N ASN A 198 5.19 -6.49 -5.78
CA ASN A 198 5.65 -5.30 -5.06
C ASN A 198 5.84 -5.61 -3.57
N LYS A 199 4.86 -6.29 -2.95
CA LYS A 199 4.94 -6.74 -1.55
C LYS A 199 6.16 -7.63 -1.32
N TYR A 200 6.35 -8.68 -2.13
CA TYR A 200 7.51 -9.57 -1.98
C TYR A 200 8.85 -8.89 -2.26
N ALA A 201 8.87 -7.87 -3.13
CA ALA A 201 10.07 -7.06 -3.37
C ALA A 201 10.41 -6.16 -2.17
N ALA A 202 9.40 -5.58 -1.51
CA ALA A 202 9.60 -4.80 -0.29
C ALA A 202 10.09 -5.67 0.89
N GLU A 203 9.51 -6.86 1.05
CA GLU A 203 9.89 -7.83 2.10
C GLU A 203 11.31 -8.39 1.95
N ALA A 204 11.95 -8.23 0.78
CA ALA A 204 13.36 -8.54 0.56
C ALA A 204 14.32 -7.53 1.25
N ARG A 205 13.99 -7.16 2.50
CA ARG A 205 14.52 -6.06 3.32
C ARG A 205 16.03 -5.96 3.37
N ALA A 206 16.72 -7.06 3.66
CA ALA A 206 18.18 -7.06 3.78
C ALA A 206 18.90 -6.58 2.50
N GLY A 207 18.23 -6.69 1.34
CA GLY A 207 18.73 -6.22 0.05
C GLY A 207 18.66 -4.70 -0.13
N HIS A 208 17.80 -3.99 0.61
CA HIS A 208 17.57 -2.55 0.44
C HIS A 208 18.63 -1.66 1.12
N MET A 209 19.35 -2.21 2.11
CA MET A 209 20.42 -1.48 2.81
C MET A 209 21.76 -1.60 2.06
N HIS A 210 22.01 -0.64 1.18
CA HIS A 210 23.25 -0.53 0.43
C HIS A 210 24.27 0.37 1.14
N THR A 211 25.15 -0.23 1.95
CA THR A 211 26.29 0.46 2.55
C THR A 211 27.43 -0.51 2.88
N ASP A 212 28.66 0.00 2.84
CA ASP A 212 29.88 -0.70 3.29
C ASP A 212 30.30 -0.31 4.72
N ASN A 213 29.57 0.62 5.36
CA ASN A 213 29.88 1.12 6.70
C ASN A 213 29.44 0.17 7.82
N ILE A 214 28.59 -0.81 7.52
CA ILE A 214 28.20 -1.87 8.46
C ILE A 214 28.31 -3.24 7.81
N SER A 215 28.51 -4.27 8.64
CA SER A 215 28.71 -5.62 8.12
C SER A 215 27.43 -6.17 7.47
N ALA A 216 27.57 -7.13 6.56
CA ALA A 216 26.41 -7.85 6.01
C ALA A 216 25.59 -8.55 7.10
N ALA A 217 26.23 -8.98 8.19
CA ALA A 217 25.55 -9.58 9.33
C ALA A 217 24.68 -8.55 10.09
N ASP A 218 25.18 -7.34 10.28
CA ASP A 218 24.41 -6.27 10.94
C ASP A 218 23.22 -5.83 10.09
N ARG A 219 23.40 -5.68 8.77
CA ARG A 219 22.29 -5.37 7.84
C ARG A 219 21.17 -6.39 7.91
N LEU A 220 21.55 -7.66 7.96
CA LEU A 220 20.62 -8.78 8.06
C LEU A 220 19.86 -8.78 9.38
N VAL A 221 20.55 -8.56 10.50
CA VAL A 221 19.88 -8.42 11.80
C VAL A 221 18.92 -7.25 11.77
N LEU A 222 19.37 -6.07 11.32
CA LEU A 222 18.54 -4.85 11.29
C LEU A 222 17.27 -5.03 10.45
N ALA A 223 17.39 -5.66 9.27
CA ALA A 223 16.26 -5.96 8.41
C ALA A 223 15.27 -6.97 9.01
N ASP A 224 15.69 -7.78 9.97
CA ASP A 224 14.87 -8.80 10.64
C ASP A 224 14.32 -8.31 11.99
N VAL A 225 14.58 -7.07 12.42
CA VAL A 225 14.01 -6.57 13.68
C VAL A 225 12.57 -6.10 13.47
N GLY A 226 11.65 -6.65 14.27
CA GLY A 226 10.28 -6.14 14.41
C GLY A 226 10.06 -5.33 15.69
N VAL A 227 8.99 -4.55 15.69
CA VAL A 227 8.42 -3.89 16.87
C VAL A 227 7.91 -4.97 17.83
N PHE A 228 8.00 -4.70 19.14
CA PHE A 228 7.52 -5.62 20.17
C PHE A 228 5.98 -5.66 20.19
N GLY A 229 5.37 -6.82 20.41
CA GLY A 229 3.93 -6.92 20.74
C GLY A 229 3.02 -7.49 19.64
N GLY A 230 3.52 -7.74 18.44
CA GLY A 230 2.76 -8.37 17.34
C GLY A 230 3.61 -9.29 16.46
N PRO A 231 3.03 -9.88 15.41
CA PRO A 231 3.77 -10.64 14.40
C PRO A 231 4.83 -9.76 13.73
N GLN A 232 6.04 -10.29 13.56
CA GLN A 232 7.19 -9.52 13.07
C GLN A 232 7.00 -9.07 11.62
N GLU A 233 6.30 -9.86 10.82
CA GLU A 233 6.02 -9.62 9.40
C GLU A 233 5.04 -8.45 9.21
N GLU A 234 4.17 -8.21 10.20
CA GLU A 234 3.18 -7.12 10.19
C GLU A 234 3.70 -5.88 10.92
N ASN A 235 4.76 -6.03 11.73
CA ASN A 235 5.28 -5.00 12.62
C ASN A 235 6.76 -4.74 12.38
N GLU A 236 7.13 -4.48 11.13
CA GLU A 236 8.52 -4.20 10.75
C GLU A 236 9.01 -2.90 11.39
N LEU A 237 10.17 -2.93 12.05
CA LEU A 237 10.69 -1.70 12.67
C LEU A 237 11.34 -0.79 11.62
N LEU A 238 12.13 -1.39 10.72
CA LEU A 238 12.75 -0.73 9.58
C LEU A 238 12.09 -1.22 8.29
N THR A 239 11.42 -0.31 7.60
CA THR A 239 10.80 -0.55 6.30
C THR A 239 11.86 -0.60 5.20
N ALA A 240 11.50 -1.06 4.00
CA ALA A 240 12.40 -1.04 2.84
C ALA A 240 12.95 0.38 2.56
N GLY A 241 12.09 1.40 2.64
CA GLY A 241 12.49 2.80 2.50
C GLY A 241 13.46 3.27 3.59
N ASP A 242 13.24 2.86 4.85
CA ASP A 242 14.14 3.21 5.95
C ASP A 242 15.53 2.61 5.75
N LEU A 243 15.60 1.36 5.33
CA LEU A 243 16.85 0.64 5.05
C LEU A 243 17.65 1.30 3.91
N GLU A 244 16.96 1.69 2.85
CA GLU A 244 17.57 2.36 1.71
C GLU A 244 18.07 3.78 2.07
N ARG A 245 17.24 4.59 2.74
CA ARG A 245 17.59 5.95 3.18
C ARG A 245 18.75 5.93 4.17
N SER A 246 18.69 5.08 5.20
CA SER A 246 19.77 4.96 6.17
C SER A 246 21.09 4.54 5.53
N GLY A 247 21.08 3.59 4.58
CA GLY A 247 22.27 3.24 3.79
C GLY A 247 22.87 4.44 3.06
N ARG A 248 22.03 5.22 2.35
CA ARG A 248 22.46 6.46 1.68
C ARG A 248 23.03 7.50 2.64
N PHE A 249 22.47 7.64 3.84
CA PHE A 249 22.99 8.57 4.86
C PHE A 249 24.35 8.10 5.37
N MET A 250 24.50 6.80 5.66
CA MET A 250 25.78 6.23 6.10
C MET A 250 26.89 6.47 5.07
N GLU A 251 26.63 6.24 3.77
CA GLU A 251 27.61 6.47 2.70
C GLU A 251 28.05 7.94 2.56
N LYS A 252 27.24 8.89 3.04
CA LYS A 252 27.58 10.32 3.04
C LYS A 252 28.31 10.77 4.31
N MET A 253 28.40 9.93 5.33
CA MET A 253 29.06 10.29 6.59
C MET A 253 30.56 10.50 6.37
N ASN A 254 31.12 11.46 7.11
CA ASN A 254 32.56 11.54 7.26
C ASN A 254 33.05 10.45 8.23
N ALA A 255 34.35 10.14 8.21
CA ALA A 255 34.93 9.07 9.02
C ALA A 255 34.71 9.22 10.54
N ARG A 256 34.57 10.47 11.04
CA ARG A 256 34.32 10.71 12.47
C ARG A 256 32.88 10.34 12.83
N ASP A 257 31.92 10.79 12.04
CA ASP A 257 30.50 10.54 12.28
C ASP A 257 30.16 9.08 12.05
N GLN A 258 30.76 8.46 11.02
CA GLN A 258 30.71 7.01 10.81
C GLN A 258 31.18 6.25 12.06
N ALA A 259 32.39 6.54 12.57
CA ALA A 259 32.91 5.83 13.75
C ALA A 259 32.05 6.03 15.01
N ARG A 260 31.44 7.22 15.16
CA ARG A 260 30.52 7.50 16.26
C ARG A 260 29.23 6.71 16.12
N PHE A 261 28.65 6.67 14.92
CA PHE A 261 27.43 5.93 14.65
C PHE A 261 27.65 4.42 14.82
N GLU A 262 28.72 3.87 14.27
CA GLU A 262 29.12 2.46 14.49
C GLU A 262 29.26 2.12 15.98
N GLN A 263 29.87 3.00 16.77
CA GLN A 263 29.99 2.82 18.21
C GLN A 263 28.61 2.80 18.91
N MET A 264 27.69 3.68 18.50
CA MET A 264 26.33 3.68 19.04
C MET A 264 25.59 2.37 18.75
N LEU A 265 25.70 1.85 17.52
CA LEU A 265 25.11 0.55 17.16
C LEU A 265 25.73 -0.62 17.93
N ALA A 266 27.04 -0.57 18.16
CA ALA A 266 27.77 -1.60 18.89
C ALA A 266 27.43 -1.62 20.40
N ASP A 267 27.15 -0.45 20.98
CA ASP A 267 26.84 -0.27 22.39
C ASP A 267 25.37 -0.52 22.75
N ALA A 268 24.47 -0.49 21.75
CA ALA A 268 23.04 -0.76 21.91
C ALA A 268 22.78 -2.08 22.65
N LYS A 269 21.81 -2.09 23.58
CA LYS A 269 21.54 -3.25 24.44
C LYS A 269 20.68 -4.32 23.78
N THR A 270 19.84 -3.91 22.84
CA THR A 270 18.90 -4.79 22.12
C THR A 270 18.98 -4.53 20.62
N PRO A 271 18.56 -5.50 19.78
CA PRO A 271 18.40 -5.29 18.34
C PRO A 271 17.40 -4.15 18.04
N GLN A 272 16.32 -4.04 18.82
CA GLN A 272 15.33 -2.96 18.71
C GLN A 272 15.95 -1.58 18.94
N GLU A 273 16.75 -1.43 20.00
CA GLU A 273 17.46 -0.17 20.26
C GLU A 273 18.34 0.20 19.06
N ARG A 274 19.10 -0.76 18.53
CA ARG A 274 19.94 -0.56 17.34
C ARG A 274 19.12 -0.13 16.12
N ALA A 275 17.97 -0.76 15.90
CA ALA A 275 17.10 -0.49 14.77
C ALA A 275 16.43 0.89 14.87
N TYR A 276 16.03 1.35 16.06
CA TYR A 276 15.53 2.72 16.26
C TYR A 276 16.60 3.79 15.98
N LEU A 277 17.88 3.53 16.29
CA LEU A 277 18.97 4.44 15.91
C LEU A 277 19.12 4.56 14.38
N VAL A 278 18.95 3.45 13.67
CA VAL A 278 18.98 3.41 12.21
C VAL A 278 17.75 4.09 11.62
N LYS A 279 16.57 3.92 12.26
CA LYS A 279 15.33 4.59 11.86
C LYS A 279 15.42 6.10 12.04
N ALA A 280 15.99 6.57 13.16
CA ALA A 280 16.29 7.98 13.37
C ALA A 280 17.20 8.55 12.27
N LEU A 281 18.25 7.81 11.88
CA LEU A 281 19.09 8.21 10.75
C LEU A 281 18.30 8.25 9.43
N ALA A 282 17.43 7.26 9.19
CA ALA A 282 16.58 7.21 8.00
C ALA A 282 15.56 8.36 7.92
N ALA A 283 15.09 8.83 9.07
CA ALA A 283 14.22 9.99 9.22
C ALA A 283 14.95 11.33 8.96
N GLY A 284 16.28 11.30 8.74
CA GLY A 284 17.06 12.46 8.29
C GLY A 284 17.86 13.19 9.37
N TYR A 285 17.84 12.69 10.60
CA TYR A 285 18.61 13.28 11.71
C TYR A 285 20.11 13.07 11.56
N ASP A 286 20.89 14.04 12.03
CA ASP A 286 22.34 13.93 12.03
C ASP A 286 22.87 13.03 13.17
N VAL A 287 24.16 12.72 13.14
CA VAL A 287 24.77 11.81 14.13
C VAL A 287 24.81 12.41 15.55
N ASP A 288 24.78 13.74 15.70
CA ASP A 288 24.70 14.39 17.00
C ASP A 288 23.29 14.27 17.60
N GLU A 289 22.25 14.48 16.79
CA GLU A 289 20.85 14.31 17.16
C GLU A 289 20.53 12.84 17.48
N VAL A 290 20.98 11.90 16.64
CA VAL A 290 20.86 10.46 16.89
C VAL A 290 21.58 10.07 18.18
N GLY A 291 22.71 10.71 18.52
CA GLY A 291 23.41 10.50 19.79
C GLY A 291 22.61 10.93 21.01
N GLN A 292 21.93 12.08 20.93
CA GLN A 292 21.06 12.56 22.00
C GLN A 292 19.84 11.65 22.17
N PHE A 293 19.25 11.21 21.06
CA PHE A 293 18.17 10.23 21.05
C PHE A 293 18.59 8.90 21.67
N ARG A 294 19.77 8.39 21.27
CA ARG A 294 20.40 7.19 21.84
C ARG A 294 20.46 7.25 23.35
N ASP A 295 20.89 8.37 23.92
CA ASP A 295 21.03 8.52 25.37
C ASP A 295 19.68 8.46 26.11
N LYS A 296 18.58 8.85 25.45
CA LYS A 296 17.22 8.71 25.99
C LYS A 296 16.76 7.25 25.95
N ILE A 297 17.04 6.52 24.88
CA ILE A 297 16.49 5.15 24.72
C ILE A 297 17.41 4.05 25.27
N HIS A 298 18.65 4.38 25.65
CA HIS A 298 19.67 3.38 25.95
C HIS A 298 19.28 2.44 27.11
N GLY A 299 19.29 1.13 26.83
CA GLY A 299 19.04 0.10 27.84
C GLY A 299 17.59 0.01 28.32
N LYS A 300 16.65 0.67 27.63
CA LYS A 300 15.21 0.48 27.81
C LYS A 300 14.81 -0.90 27.29
N ASP A 301 13.80 -1.49 27.92
CA ASP A 301 13.29 -2.78 27.48
C ASP A 301 12.45 -2.64 26.19
N PRO A 302 12.26 -3.72 25.41
CA PRO A 302 11.53 -3.66 24.15
C PRO A 302 10.09 -3.15 24.24
N TYR A 303 9.40 -3.37 25.36
CA TYR A 303 8.03 -2.88 25.53
C TYR A 303 8.01 -1.36 25.72
N TRP A 304 8.92 -0.82 26.54
CA TRP A 304 9.09 0.63 26.65
C TRP A 304 9.45 1.26 25.30
N LEU A 305 10.38 0.65 24.56
CA LEU A 305 10.77 1.16 23.23
C LEU A 305 9.57 1.19 22.28
N GLN A 306 8.76 0.13 22.22
CA GLN A 306 7.56 0.13 21.39
C GLN A 306 6.58 1.22 21.83
N GLN A 307 6.23 1.26 23.13
CA GLN A 307 5.23 2.18 23.66
C GLN A 307 5.59 3.65 23.37
N HIS A 308 6.87 4.00 23.40
CA HIS A 308 7.34 5.37 23.20
C HIS A 308 7.67 5.73 21.75
N LEU A 309 8.01 4.76 20.90
CA LEU A 309 8.63 5.00 19.58
C LEU A 309 7.85 4.41 18.41
N SER A 310 6.78 3.66 18.66
CA SER A 310 5.98 3.00 17.63
C SER A 310 4.51 3.08 18.00
N PRO A 311 3.81 4.15 17.56
CA PRO A 311 2.44 4.44 17.95
C PRO A 311 1.45 3.37 17.49
N ILE A 312 1.77 2.69 16.39
CA ILE A 312 0.94 1.65 15.80
C ILE A 312 1.63 0.29 15.95
N VAL A 313 0.87 -0.68 16.45
CA VAL A 313 1.23 -2.10 16.42
C VAL A 313 0.02 -2.89 15.93
N THR A 314 0.23 -3.70 14.90
CA THR A 314 -0.79 -4.58 14.32
C THR A 314 -0.89 -5.85 15.15
N ALA A 315 -2.08 -6.16 15.66
CA ALA A 315 -2.32 -7.40 16.39
C ALA A 315 -2.41 -8.60 15.42
N GLY A 316 -1.97 -9.78 15.85
CA GLY A 316 -1.92 -10.95 14.97
C GLY A 316 -3.29 -11.55 14.60
N ASP A 317 -4.36 -11.15 15.28
CA ASP A 317 -5.75 -11.51 14.99
C ASP A 317 -6.54 -10.36 14.33
N SER A 318 -5.89 -9.23 14.04
CA SER A 318 -6.51 -8.01 13.48
C SER A 318 -7.30 -8.22 12.18
N LYS A 319 -6.94 -9.22 11.38
CA LYS A 319 -7.60 -9.57 10.10
C LYS A 319 -8.79 -10.53 10.23
N VAL A 320 -9.10 -11.02 11.42
CA VAL A 320 -10.23 -11.93 11.61
C VAL A 320 -11.54 -11.16 11.40
N ASP A 321 -12.38 -11.58 10.45
CA ASP A 321 -13.70 -10.99 10.25
C ASP A 321 -14.63 -11.30 11.44
N GLU A 322 -14.90 -10.28 12.25
CA GLU A 322 -15.83 -10.34 13.40
C GLU A 322 -17.22 -9.76 13.09
N GLY A 323 -17.45 -9.38 11.83
CA GLY A 323 -18.64 -8.71 11.33
C GLY A 323 -18.68 -7.22 11.65
N LEU A 324 -19.85 -6.62 11.43
CA LEU A 324 -20.04 -5.16 11.51
C LEU A 324 -20.75 -4.71 12.78
N ASN A 325 -20.39 -3.53 13.26
CA ASN A 325 -21.13 -2.75 14.25
C ASN A 325 -22.42 -2.17 13.63
N PRO A 326 -23.39 -1.73 14.47
CA PRO A 326 -24.63 -1.09 13.99
C PRO A 326 -24.42 0.18 13.16
N ASP A 327 -23.27 0.82 13.30
CA ASP A 327 -22.86 2.01 12.56
C ASP A 327 -22.09 1.69 11.27
N GLY A 328 -22.00 0.42 10.85
CA GLY A 328 -21.31 0.00 9.61
C GLY A 328 -19.84 -0.32 9.78
N SER A 329 -19.21 0.13 10.88
CA SER A 329 -17.79 -0.13 11.14
C SER A 329 -17.47 -1.60 11.40
N ASN A 330 -16.25 -2.03 11.07
CA ASN A 330 -15.76 -3.38 11.39
C ASN A 330 -15.60 -3.56 12.91
N ARG A 331 -15.96 -4.75 13.40
CA ARG A 331 -15.76 -5.12 14.82
C ARG A 331 -14.31 -5.44 15.15
N ASN A 332 -13.57 -6.00 14.19
CA ASN A 332 -12.14 -6.29 14.30
C ASN A 332 -11.34 -5.00 14.13
N THR A 333 -11.27 -4.25 15.22
CA THR A 333 -10.61 -2.94 15.27
C THR A 333 -9.66 -2.91 16.46
N ASP A 334 -8.40 -2.56 16.19
CA ASP A 334 -7.35 -2.48 17.19
C ASP A 334 -7.15 -1.04 17.64
N TYR A 335 -7.31 -0.80 18.95
CA TYR A 335 -7.07 0.52 19.51
C TYR A 335 -5.60 0.75 19.83
N GLN A 336 -5.12 1.95 19.52
CA GLN A 336 -3.72 2.33 19.62
C GLN A 336 -3.51 3.21 20.85
N TRP A 337 -2.65 2.77 21.78
CA TRP A 337 -2.55 3.35 23.12
C TRP A 337 -1.13 3.75 23.52
N PHE A 338 -1.04 4.84 24.28
CA PHE A 338 0.09 5.17 25.14
C PHE A 338 -0.36 5.14 26.61
N GLY A 339 -0.05 4.06 27.31
CA GLY A 339 -0.55 3.86 28.67
C GLY A 339 -2.06 3.63 28.66
N ASP A 340 -2.82 4.52 29.29
CA ASP A 340 -4.28 4.56 29.26
C ASP A 340 -4.86 5.64 28.34
N GLU A 341 -4.01 6.40 27.64
CA GLU A 341 -4.43 7.41 26.68
C GLU A 341 -4.33 6.89 25.24
N LYS A 342 -5.36 7.19 24.45
CA LYS A 342 -5.45 6.74 23.06
C LYS A 342 -4.69 7.70 22.15
N TRP A 343 -4.07 7.19 21.10
CA TRP A 343 -3.59 7.99 19.97
C TRP A 343 -4.75 8.53 19.14
N SER A 344 -5.61 9.37 19.73
CA SER A 344 -6.82 9.85 19.07
C SER A 344 -6.84 11.36 18.88
N GLN A 345 -7.56 11.80 17.86
CA GLN A 345 -7.89 13.19 17.61
C GLN A 345 -8.73 13.77 18.75
N GLU A 346 -8.57 15.06 19.00
CA GLU A 346 -9.52 15.87 19.76
C GLU A 346 -10.19 16.91 18.86
N GLY A 347 -11.53 16.97 18.89
CA GLY A 347 -12.30 17.86 18.02
C GLY A 347 -12.27 17.44 16.54
N ASN A 348 -12.56 18.37 15.62
CA ASN A 348 -12.56 18.11 14.17
C ASN A 348 -11.14 18.24 13.58
N THR A 349 -10.16 17.53 14.14
CA THR A 349 -8.74 17.57 13.75
C THR A 349 -8.30 16.27 13.04
N CYS A 350 -9.18 15.62 12.29
CA CYS A 350 -8.89 14.33 11.64
C CYS A 350 -7.66 14.39 10.71
N VAL A 351 -7.49 15.49 9.97
CA VAL A 351 -6.30 15.69 9.12
C VAL A 351 -5.02 15.90 9.94
N PRO A 352 -4.93 16.92 10.83
CA PRO A 352 -3.77 17.06 11.71
C PRO A 352 -3.41 15.77 12.45
N SER A 353 -4.40 15.07 13.01
CA SER A 353 -4.19 13.87 13.81
C SER A 353 -3.65 12.69 12.99
N SER A 354 -4.14 12.53 11.75
CA SER A 354 -3.59 11.56 10.80
C SER A 354 -2.13 11.91 10.49
N THR A 355 -1.85 13.18 10.18
CA THR A 355 -0.50 13.66 9.84
C THR A 355 0.50 13.48 11.00
N VAL A 356 0.14 13.87 12.22
CA VAL A 356 0.94 13.63 13.44
C VAL A 356 1.26 12.14 13.60
N THR A 357 0.27 11.27 13.41
CA THR A 357 0.47 9.84 13.58
C THR A 357 1.38 9.26 12.50
N ALA A 358 1.18 9.63 11.22
CA ALA A 358 2.08 9.21 10.15
C ALA A 358 3.52 9.66 10.38
N ARG A 359 3.74 10.91 10.81
CA ARG A 359 5.08 11.38 11.17
C ARG A 359 5.66 10.54 12.30
N ALA A 360 4.91 10.30 13.37
CA ALA A 360 5.36 9.47 14.49
C ALA A 360 5.65 8.00 14.12
N MET A 361 5.03 7.47 13.06
CA MET A 361 5.35 6.12 12.56
C MET A 361 6.72 6.05 11.86
N VAL A 362 7.13 7.12 11.17
CA VAL A 362 8.37 7.17 10.38
C VAL A 362 9.52 7.85 11.12
N ASP A 363 9.21 8.63 12.16
CA ASP A 363 10.15 9.41 12.96
C ASP A 363 10.09 9.02 14.46
N PRO A 364 11.04 8.20 14.95
CA PRO A 364 11.04 7.78 16.34
C PRO A 364 11.48 8.89 17.32
N LEU A 365 12.14 9.96 16.86
CA LEU A 365 12.46 11.09 17.73
C LEU A 365 11.20 11.90 18.02
N TYR A 366 10.43 12.18 16.98
CA TYR A 366 9.15 12.87 17.09
C TYR A 366 8.15 12.08 17.93
N ALA A 367 8.05 10.76 17.72
CA ALA A 367 7.25 9.89 18.58
C ALA A 367 7.68 9.98 20.06
N LEU A 368 8.99 10.02 20.32
CA LEU A 368 9.52 10.16 21.68
C LEU A 368 9.25 11.54 22.29
N GLU A 369 9.23 12.60 21.50
CA GLU A 369 8.89 13.94 21.98
C GLU A 369 7.43 14.01 22.43
N LEU A 370 6.52 13.36 21.70
CA LEU A 370 5.12 13.25 22.09
C LEU A 370 4.96 12.38 23.35
N THR A 371 5.53 11.18 23.38
CA THR A 371 5.30 10.20 24.47
C THR A 371 6.17 10.46 25.71
N GLY A 372 7.44 10.81 25.50
CA GLY A 372 8.46 10.98 26.54
C GLY A 372 8.75 12.44 26.93
N GLY A 373 8.16 13.42 26.24
CA GLY A 373 8.31 14.84 26.53
C GLY A 373 9.72 15.38 26.32
N PRO A 374 10.04 16.60 26.79
CA PRO A 374 11.36 17.23 26.60
C PRO A 374 12.52 16.37 27.10
N SER A 375 12.30 15.63 28.19
CA SER A 375 13.30 14.72 28.74
C SER A 375 13.44 13.41 27.95
N GLY A 376 12.42 13.02 27.19
CA GLY A 376 12.31 11.71 26.53
C GLY A 376 12.19 10.55 27.52
N GLN A 377 11.87 10.82 28.78
CA GLN A 377 11.79 9.82 29.86
C GLN A 377 10.44 9.84 30.57
N GLU A 378 9.56 10.78 30.21
CA GLU A 378 8.23 10.85 30.79
C GLU A 378 7.43 9.60 30.41
N ASN A 379 6.60 9.16 31.33
CA ASN A 379 5.68 8.04 31.13
C ASN A 379 4.36 8.42 31.76
N ASP A 380 3.83 9.55 31.29
CA ASP A 380 2.65 10.23 31.82
C ASP A 380 1.65 10.38 30.67
N PRO A 381 0.61 9.53 30.63
CA PRO A 381 -0.40 9.56 29.59
C PRO A 381 -1.15 10.90 29.50
N ASP A 382 -1.46 11.55 30.62
CA ASP A 382 -2.13 12.87 30.62
C ASP A 382 -1.23 13.92 29.93
N ALA A 383 0.07 13.90 30.23
CA ALA A 383 1.03 14.81 29.60
C ALA A 383 1.20 14.51 28.10
N PHE A 384 1.17 13.24 27.71
CA PHE A 384 1.13 12.83 26.29
C PHE A 384 -0.13 13.36 25.59
N ARG A 385 -1.32 13.19 26.19
CA ARG A 385 -2.59 13.68 25.65
C ARG A 385 -2.55 15.18 25.39
N HIS A 386 -2.00 15.95 26.34
CA HIS A 386 -1.82 17.39 26.17
C HIS A 386 -0.88 17.73 25.01
N ARG A 387 0.28 17.07 24.91
CA ARG A 387 1.22 17.31 23.80
C ARG A 387 0.65 16.90 22.44
N LEU A 388 -0.05 15.77 22.39
CA LEU A 388 -0.71 15.30 21.19
C LEU A 388 -1.78 16.30 20.73
N HIS A 389 -2.59 16.83 21.65
CA HIS A 389 -3.58 17.86 21.34
C HIS A 389 -2.94 19.17 20.87
N ASP A 390 -1.94 19.67 21.59
CA ASP A 390 -1.21 20.90 21.22
C ASP A 390 -0.60 20.77 19.82
N GLU A 391 -0.07 19.59 19.50
CA GLU A 391 0.52 19.31 18.19
C GLU A 391 -0.52 19.20 17.07
N GLN A 392 -1.68 18.61 17.35
CA GLN A 392 -2.83 18.64 16.42
C GLN A 392 -3.27 20.07 16.11
N LEU A 393 -3.30 20.94 17.12
CA LEU A 393 -3.65 22.35 16.93
C LEU A 393 -2.57 23.11 16.17
N ARG A 394 -1.28 22.86 16.43
CA ARG A 394 -0.17 23.46 15.66
C ARG A 394 -0.31 23.14 14.17
N LEU A 395 -0.49 21.87 13.81
CA LEU A 395 -0.66 21.48 12.41
C LEU A 395 -1.96 21.99 11.80
N HIS A 396 -3.02 22.10 12.60
CA HIS A 396 -4.25 22.73 12.16
C HIS A 396 -4.03 24.20 11.76
N GLU A 397 -3.27 24.95 12.57
CA GLU A 397 -2.91 26.34 12.27
C GLU A 397 -1.96 26.46 11.07
N GLU A 398 -0.98 25.57 10.94
CA GLU A 398 -0.01 25.60 9.84
C GLU A 398 -0.63 25.25 8.48
N GLY A 399 -1.60 24.33 8.46
CA GLY A 399 -2.36 24.01 7.25
C GLY A 399 -3.55 24.94 7.00
N ASP A 400 -3.56 26.15 7.58
CA ASP A 400 -4.64 27.15 7.44
C ASP A 400 -6.06 26.57 7.71
N GLY A 401 -6.17 25.72 8.73
CA GLY A 401 -7.42 25.04 9.10
C GLY A 401 -8.56 25.98 9.52
N ASP A 402 -9.80 25.55 9.24
CA ASP A 402 -11.00 26.30 9.56
C ASP A 402 -11.39 26.14 11.03
N TYR A 403 -11.94 27.20 11.63
CA TYR A 403 -12.55 27.15 12.96
C TYR A 403 -14.05 27.41 12.87
N LEU A 404 -14.85 26.80 13.76
CA LEU A 404 -16.32 26.90 13.75
C LEU A 404 -16.83 28.34 13.57
N HIS A 405 -16.16 29.29 14.21
CA HIS A 405 -16.36 30.73 14.05
C HIS A 405 -15.00 31.44 14.10
N TRP A 406 -14.88 32.64 13.50
CA TRP A 406 -13.64 33.42 13.53
C TRP A 406 -13.16 33.86 14.93
N TRP A 407 -13.97 33.67 15.97
CA TRP A 407 -13.64 33.93 17.39
C TRP A 407 -13.55 32.65 18.23
N SER A 408 -13.64 31.46 17.62
CA SER A 408 -13.68 30.16 18.28
C SER A 408 -12.33 29.48 18.15
N ASP A 409 -11.84 28.89 19.23
CA ASP A 409 -10.64 28.04 19.23
C ASP A 409 -10.99 26.56 19.00
N VAL A 410 -12.14 26.30 18.35
CA VAL A 410 -12.64 24.94 18.06
C VAL A 410 -12.44 24.65 16.57
N PRO A 411 -11.52 23.73 16.21
CA PRO A 411 -11.28 23.31 14.83
C PRO A 411 -12.55 22.81 14.14
N ASP A 412 -12.64 23.04 12.84
CA ASP A 412 -13.75 22.68 11.95
C ASP A 412 -13.29 22.20 10.56
N GLY A 413 -12.21 21.42 10.52
CA GLY A 413 -11.71 20.80 9.29
C GLY A 413 -10.59 21.57 8.60
N MET A 414 -10.15 21.05 7.46
CA MET A 414 -9.02 21.56 6.68
C MET A 414 -9.23 21.20 5.21
N ASP A 415 -8.97 22.14 4.29
CA ASP A 415 -9.12 21.92 2.86
C ASP A 415 -7.95 21.14 2.25
N SER A 416 -8.09 20.67 1.01
CA SER A 416 -7.08 19.82 0.37
C SER A 416 -5.71 20.49 0.20
N ASP A 417 -5.66 21.83 0.12
CA ASP A 417 -4.39 22.55 -0.04
C ASP A 417 -3.62 22.53 1.28
N GLY A 418 -4.28 22.86 2.39
CA GLY A 418 -3.72 22.74 3.74
C GLY A 418 -3.31 21.30 4.08
N GLN A 419 -4.12 20.31 3.69
CA GLN A 419 -3.80 18.89 3.88
C GLN A 419 -2.50 18.49 3.15
N ASN A 420 -2.35 18.88 1.88
CA ASN A 420 -1.14 18.61 1.11
C ASN A 420 0.08 19.34 1.69
N GLU A 421 -0.10 20.58 2.15
CA GLU A 421 0.97 21.37 2.76
C GLU A 421 1.53 20.67 4.00
N ILE A 422 0.68 20.34 4.97
CA ILE A 422 1.15 19.68 6.20
C ILE A 422 1.68 18.27 5.94
N ALA A 423 1.09 17.50 5.01
CA ALA A 423 1.66 16.20 4.64
C ALA A 423 3.06 16.35 4.06
N ASN A 424 3.29 17.40 3.25
CA ASN A 424 4.58 17.66 2.65
C ASN A 424 5.62 18.24 3.61
N ASP A 425 5.19 19.01 4.60
CA ASP A 425 6.09 19.61 5.58
C ASP A 425 6.44 18.62 6.71
N GLU A 426 5.50 17.72 7.06
CA GLU A 426 5.63 16.86 8.23
C GLU A 426 5.95 15.39 7.91
N ILE A 427 5.63 14.88 6.72
CA ILE A 427 5.88 13.47 6.36
C ILE A 427 7.00 13.36 5.33
N SER A 428 6.96 14.16 4.26
CA SER A 428 7.93 14.07 3.15
C SER A 428 9.40 14.17 3.56
N PRO A 429 9.83 15.01 4.53
CA PRO A 429 11.24 15.06 4.93
C PRO A 429 11.74 13.74 5.51
N HIS A 430 10.84 12.96 6.11
CA HIS A 430 11.16 11.74 6.84
C HIS A 430 10.94 10.48 6.00
N THR A 431 10.09 10.53 4.97
CA THR A 431 9.87 9.43 4.00
C THR A 431 10.71 9.56 2.73
N GLY A 432 11.11 10.79 2.38
CA GLY A 432 11.90 11.11 1.20
C GLY A 432 11.09 11.34 -0.08
N SER A 433 9.75 11.37 0.01
CA SER A 433 8.84 11.55 -1.12
C SER A 433 7.85 12.66 -0.85
N LYS A 434 7.57 13.50 -1.86
CA LYS A 434 6.49 14.50 -1.78
C LYS A 434 5.13 13.84 -1.99
N TYR A 435 4.08 14.38 -1.39
CA TYR A 435 2.71 13.92 -1.56
C TYR A 435 1.95 14.81 -2.55
N GLU A 436 1.17 14.17 -3.42
CA GLU A 436 0.33 14.82 -4.41
C GLU A 436 -1.11 14.33 -4.29
N TYR A 437 -2.04 15.29 -4.30
CA TYR A 437 -3.47 15.02 -4.29
C TYR A 437 -3.97 14.48 -5.63
N GLU A 438 -4.78 13.42 -5.52
CA GLU A 438 -5.47 12.79 -6.64
C GLU A 438 -6.91 12.50 -6.26
N GLN A 439 -7.85 12.92 -7.11
CA GLN A 439 -9.27 12.66 -6.92
C GLN A 439 -9.63 11.28 -7.46
N VAL A 440 -10.37 10.50 -6.66
CA VAL A 440 -10.74 9.11 -6.95
C VAL A 440 -12.22 8.85 -6.63
N ARG A 441 -13.10 9.57 -7.31
CA ARG A 441 -14.56 9.49 -7.08
C ARG A 441 -15.18 8.24 -7.69
N GLY A 442 -14.62 7.75 -8.80
CA GLY A 442 -15.07 6.54 -9.48
C GLY A 442 -14.42 5.27 -8.92
N ALA A 443 -15.12 4.13 -9.03
CA ALA A 443 -14.56 2.83 -8.68
C ALA A 443 -13.34 2.47 -9.55
N ASP A 444 -13.37 2.81 -10.84
CA ASP A 444 -12.21 2.59 -11.72
C ASP A 444 -11.02 3.48 -11.32
N GLU A 445 -11.23 4.75 -10.98
CA GLU A 445 -10.19 5.65 -10.47
C GLU A 445 -9.57 5.11 -9.16
N ARG A 446 -10.40 4.64 -8.22
CA ARG A 446 -9.93 3.98 -6.99
C ARG A 446 -9.14 2.71 -7.27
N ARG A 447 -9.58 1.92 -8.25
CA ARG A 447 -8.87 0.71 -8.68
C ARG A 447 -7.53 1.05 -9.34
N ASP A 448 -7.45 2.18 -10.03
CA ASP A 448 -6.24 2.65 -10.72
C ASP A 448 -5.14 3.08 -9.77
N VAL A 449 -5.49 3.71 -8.64
CA VAL A 449 -4.50 4.15 -7.65
C VAL A 449 -4.02 3.05 -6.69
N LEU A 450 -4.74 1.93 -6.55
CA LEU A 450 -4.42 0.86 -5.60
C LEU A 450 -2.95 0.37 -5.69
N PRO A 451 -2.38 0.06 -6.87
CA PRO A 451 -1.00 -0.39 -6.97
C PRO A 451 0.02 0.62 -6.43
N ASP A 452 -0.26 1.92 -6.56
CA ASP A 452 0.60 2.99 -6.04
C ASP A 452 0.45 3.14 -4.52
N ILE A 453 -0.77 2.97 -3.98
CA ILE A 453 -1.02 2.92 -2.55
C ILE A 453 -0.25 1.76 -1.92
N GLU A 454 -0.42 0.55 -2.46
CA GLU A 454 0.19 -0.69 -2.01
C GLU A 454 1.72 -0.61 -2.01
N LYS A 455 2.30 -0.14 -3.13
CA LYS A 455 3.74 0.08 -3.24
C LYS A 455 4.23 1.08 -2.19
N SER A 456 3.53 2.19 -2.02
CA SER A 456 3.91 3.23 -1.06
C SER A 456 3.95 2.72 0.37
N VAL A 457 2.89 2.05 0.83
CA VAL A 457 2.85 1.53 2.20
C VAL A 457 3.83 0.39 2.43
N ALA A 458 4.09 -0.46 1.41
CA ALA A 458 5.15 -1.47 1.47
C ALA A 458 6.56 -0.87 1.58
N GLU A 459 6.77 0.32 1.02
CA GLU A 459 8.01 1.09 1.16
C GLU A 459 8.10 1.89 2.47
N GLY A 460 7.08 1.82 3.34
CA GLY A 460 7.03 2.56 4.59
C GLY A 460 6.56 4.01 4.46
N LYS A 461 5.75 4.30 3.43
CA LYS A 461 5.17 5.61 3.18
C LYS A 461 3.65 5.55 3.42
N PRO A 462 3.16 6.00 4.59
CA PRO A 462 1.72 6.10 4.84
C PRO A 462 1.04 6.94 3.76
N VAL A 463 -0.17 6.55 3.37
CA VAL A 463 -0.94 7.22 2.31
C VAL A 463 -2.21 7.83 2.90
N PRO A 464 -2.28 9.16 3.06
CA PRO A 464 -3.52 9.83 3.43
C PRO A 464 -4.61 9.64 2.36
N PHE A 465 -5.84 9.45 2.79
CA PHE A 465 -7.00 9.45 1.91
C PHE A 465 -8.23 10.03 2.61
N GLU A 466 -9.13 10.58 1.81
CA GLU A 466 -10.33 11.27 2.29
C GLU A 466 -11.56 10.45 1.93
N VAL A 467 -12.46 10.31 2.90
CA VAL A 467 -13.77 9.70 2.75
C VAL A 467 -14.86 10.75 2.92
N GLU A 468 -15.97 10.58 2.22
CA GLU A 468 -17.13 11.44 2.32
C GLU A 468 -18.44 10.65 2.39
N GLY A 469 -19.48 11.38 2.79
CA GLY A 469 -20.85 10.97 2.60
C GLY A 469 -21.78 12.07 3.09
N HIS A 470 -22.95 11.69 3.60
CA HIS A 470 -23.99 12.64 3.96
C HIS A 470 -24.63 12.30 5.31
N GLU A 471 -24.87 13.33 6.10
CA GLU A 471 -25.71 13.25 7.29
C GLU A 471 -27.18 13.06 6.91
N LYS A 472 -28.03 12.73 7.89
CA LYS A 472 -29.48 12.51 7.67
C LYS A 472 -30.22 13.73 7.12
N ASP A 473 -29.70 14.93 7.35
CA ASP A 473 -30.25 16.18 6.85
C ASP A 473 -29.75 16.55 5.44
N GLY A 474 -28.89 15.71 4.85
CA GLY A 474 -28.31 15.90 3.53
C GLY A 474 -27.07 16.79 3.50
N SER A 475 -26.54 17.22 4.65
CA SER A 475 -25.25 17.90 4.70
C SER A 475 -24.10 16.93 4.42
N ARG A 476 -23.10 17.38 3.65
CA ARG A 476 -21.89 16.60 3.35
C ARG A 476 -21.04 16.50 4.62
N VAL A 477 -20.53 15.32 4.91
CA VAL A 477 -19.53 15.07 5.95
C VAL A 477 -18.31 14.42 5.30
N GLY A 478 -17.13 14.78 5.80
CA GLY A 478 -15.86 14.24 5.34
C GLY A 478 -14.95 13.89 6.50
N HIS A 479 -14.01 12.97 6.25
CA HIS A 479 -13.02 12.53 7.23
C HIS A 479 -11.75 12.09 6.51
N GLN A 480 -10.60 12.30 7.14
CA GLN A 480 -9.32 11.80 6.63
C GLN A 480 -8.88 10.59 7.45
N MET A 481 -8.38 9.57 6.76
CA MET A 481 -7.76 8.38 7.33
C MET A 481 -6.45 8.11 6.57
N MET A 482 -5.71 7.08 6.98
CA MET A 482 -4.46 6.69 6.33
C MET A 482 -4.43 5.20 6.02
N VAL A 483 -3.94 4.85 4.83
CA VAL A 483 -3.46 3.49 4.57
C VAL A 483 -2.05 3.39 5.11
N ILE A 484 -1.82 2.44 6.01
CA ILE A 484 -0.53 2.29 6.72
C ILE A 484 0.14 0.94 6.47
N GLY A 485 -0.58 -0.02 5.90
CA GLY A 485 -0.10 -1.36 5.65
C GLY A 485 -0.92 -2.08 4.59
N GLN A 486 -0.38 -3.17 4.08
CA GLN A 486 -1.07 -4.08 3.17
C GLN A 486 -0.68 -5.54 3.45
N GLU A 487 -1.63 -6.45 3.25
CA GLU A 487 -1.40 -7.89 3.32
C GLU A 487 -2.48 -8.62 2.51
N GLY A 488 -2.07 -9.38 1.49
CA GLY A 488 -3.01 -10.01 0.57
C GLY A 488 -3.86 -8.97 -0.15
N ASP A 489 -5.18 -9.16 -0.16
CA ASP A 489 -6.19 -8.26 -0.75
C ASP A 489 -6.75 -7.24 0.27
N MET A 490 -6.02 -6.99 1.35
CA MET A 490 -6.46 -6.16 2.46
C MET A 490 -5.52 -4.96 2.67
N LEU A 491 -6.11 -3.82 3.01
CA LEU A 491 -5.44 -2.58 3.40
C LEU A 491 -5.64 -2.35 4.91
N GLU A 492 -4.56 -2.06 5.62
CA GLU A 492 -4.64 -1.63 7.01
C GLU A 492 -4.85 -0.12 7.07
N ILE A 493 -5.97 0.29 7.63
CA ILE A 493 -6.40 1.67 7.73
C ILE A 493 -6.20 2.15 9.15
N TYR A 494 -5.44 3.23 9.32
CA TYR A 494 -5.46 4.03 10.54
C TYR A 494 -6.56 5.09 10.46
N ASN A 495 -7.48 5.04 11.41
CA ASN A 495 -8.46 6.08 11.63
C ASN A 495 -8.01 6.94 12.83
N PRO A 496 -7.91 8.27 12.68
CA PRO A 496 -7.46 9.18 13.74
C PRO A 496 -8.36 9.20 14.98
N TRP A 497 -9.44 8.42 15.05
CA TRP A 497 -10.10 8.05 16.31
C TRP A 497 -9.27 7.10 17.19
N GLY A 498 -8.02 6.82 16.78
CA GLY A 498 -7.01 6.07 17.49
C GLY A 498 -7.17 4.56 17.36
N GLN A 499 -7.50 4.12 16.15
CA GLN A 499 -7.74 2.72 15.87
C GLN A 499 -7.24 2.32 14.47
N THR A 500 -6.86 1.06 14.33
CA THR A 500 -6.56 0.44 13.03
C THR A 500 -7.59 -0.63 12.69
N THR A 501 -7.88 -0.76 11.40
CA THR A 501 -8.86 -1.69 10.87
C THR A 501 -8.41 -2.18 9.51
N TRP A 502 -8.58 -3.48 9.25
CA TRP A 502 -8.38 -4.02 7.91
C TRP A 502 -9.65 -3.92 7.07
N VAL A 503 -9.53 -3.40 5.86
CA VAL A 503 -10.60 -3.41 4.84
C VAL A 503 -10.10 -4.09 3.58
N SER A 504 -10.99 -4.68 2.80
CA SER A 504 -10.58 -5.26 1.52
C SER A 504 -10.33 -4.16 0.47
N GLU A 505 -9.51 -4.46 -0.53
CA GLU A 505 -9.39 -3.62 -1.74
C GLU A 505 -10.75 -3.39 -2.40
N ASP A 506 -11.64 -4.40 -2.38
CA ASP A 506 -12.98 -4.28 -2.91
C ASP A 506 -13.83 -3.27 -2.13
N ASP A 507 -13.67 -3.24 -0.80
CA ASP A 507 -14.31 -2.24 0.06
C ASP A 507 -13.83 -0.82 -0.26
N PHE A 508 -12.53 -0.66 -0.50
CA PHE A 508 -11.97 0.62 -0.92
C PHE A 508 -12.51 1.05 -2.29
N VAL A 509 -12.50 0.14 -3.27
CA VAL A 509 -12.92 0.42 -4.65
C VAL A 509 -14.43 0.71 -4.75
N ASN A 510 -15.27 -0.02 -4.02
CA ASN A 510 -16.72 0.05 -4.18
C ASN A 510 -17.44 0.97 -3.17
N GLY A 511 -16.71 1.71 -2.34
CA GLY A 511 -17.31 2.67 -1.41
C GLY A 511 -17.91 1.99 -0.16
N HIS A 512 -17.07 1.27 0.57
CA HIS A 512 -17.39 0.65 1.85
C HIS A 512 -16.41 1.06 2.96
N MET A 513 -15.93 2.30 2.91
CA MET A 513 -15.01 2.86 3.90
C MET A 513 -15.70 3.21 5.22
N ASP A 514 -17.01 3.04 5.31
CA ASP A 514 -17.73 2.99 6.59
C ASP A 514 -17.21 1.87 7.48
N LYS A 515 -16.67 0.78 6.89
CA LYS A 515 -16.01 -0.30 7.64
C LYS A 515 -14.78 0.16 8.43
N ALA A 516 -14.03 1.14 7.93
CA ALA A 516 -12.91 1.75 8.64
C ALA A 516 -13.29 3.03 9.42
N SER A 517 -14.52 3.53 9.20
CA SER A 517 -15.03 4.77 9.80
C SER A 517 -16.42 4.54 10.40
N ASP A 518 -17.47 5.13 9.83
CA ASP A 518 -18.86 4.86 10.14
C ASP A 518 -19.76 5.10 8.91
N SER A 519 -21.03 4.68 9.01
CA SER A 519 -22.05 4.66 7.96
C SER A 519 -22.35 6.02 7.30
N ARG A 520 -21.83 7.11 7.85
CA ARG A 520 -21.98 8.45 7.26
C ARG A 520 -20.97 8.71 6.16
N MET A 521 -19.87 7.95 6.07
CA MET A 521 -18.71 8.24 5.22
C MET A 521 -18.21 7.00 4.45
N PRO A 522 -19.03 6.37 3.59
CA PRO A 522 -18.67 5.15 2.88
C PRO A 522 -17.69 5.38 1.72
N ASP A 523 -17.63 6.58 1.15
CA ASP A 523 -17.02 6.80 -0.16
C ASP A 523 -15.63 7.43 -0.06
N ALA A 524 -14.58 6.70 -0.42
CA ALA A 524 -13.27 7.31 -0.67
C ALA A 524 -13.35 8.20 -1.92
N TYR A 525 -12.89 9.44 -1.83
CA TYR A 525 -12.97 10.40 -2.94
C TYR A 525 -11.66 11.09 -3.28
N ALA A 526 -10.64 11.01 -2.43
CA ALA A 526 -9.32 11.54 -2.70
C ALA A 526 -8.23 10.73 -2.00
N VAL A 527 -7.05 10.70 -2.59
CA VAL A 527 -5.83 10.12 -2.03
C VAL A 527 -4.67 11.09 -2.19
N HIS A 528 -3.72 11.05 -1.26
CA HIS A 528 -2.49 11.82 -1.29
C HIS A 528 -1.33 10.84 -1.48
N LEU A 529 -0.81 10.75 -2.70
CA LEU A 529 0.15 9.74 -3.09
C LEU A 529 1.58 10.29 -3.18
N PRO A 530 2.60 9.53 -2.78
CA PRO A 530 3.99 9.86 -3.07
C PRO A 530 4.27 10.11 -4.56
N ALA A 531 4.95 11.21 -4.89
CA ALA A 531 5.20 11.71 -6.24
C ALA A 531 6.39 11.08 -6.96
N ASP A 532 7.17 10.21 -6.30
CA ASP A 532 8.30 9.49 -6.90
C ASP A 532 7.85 8.31 -7.80
N ARG A 533 6.71 8.47 -8.49
CA ARG A 533 6.03 7.43 -9.26
C ARG A 533 6.85 6.98 -10.47
#